data_AF-A0A524A350-F1
#
_entry.id   AF-A0A524A350-F1
#
_cell.length_a   1.000
_cell.length_b   1.000
_cell.length_c   1.000
_cell.angle_alpha   90.00
_cell.angle_beta   90.00
_cell.angle_gamma   90.00
#
_symmetry.space_group_name_H-M   'P 1'
#
loop_
_entity.id
_entity.type
_entity.pdbx_description
1 polymer ?
#
loop_
_entity_poly.entity_id
_entity_poly.type
_entity_poly.pdbx_seq_one_letter_code
_entity_poly.pdbx_strand_id
1 'polypeptide(L)'
;MALDLQLALARSGRAPFVLSGLPMFKDLCAIRHTLKLCLTLREHPHVRHWDIVLDQTLPAFQSAFDEVVQALEWVNGISEILDAPLPTAAASGSGGNAVARSLAHHLGQLANIPDLTPGLTQFRDDLFALSERYWSGLFHCYDIVGLPPTNNDQESLYGQTKRQLRRQLGVSQLREPLLRRGAWATIQLDADSSADLRKRLAQVSWEDYAAERARYDRRQQQFRRRYRWRHHRDAVLQKRVADWAVAVPDC
;
A
#
# COMPACT_ATOMS: atom_id res chain seq x y z
N MET A 1 14.83 29.34 -5.81
CA MET A 1 13.50 29.76 -5.29
C MET A 1 12.33 29.11 -6.01
N ALA A 2 12.20 29.23 -7.35
CA ALA A 2 11.03 28.66 -8.04
C ALA A 2 10.98 27.12 -8.03
N LEU A 3 12.13 26.48 -8.23
CA LEU A 3 12.25 25.03 -8.10
C LEU A 3 11.96 24.56 -6.68
N ASP A 4 12.39 25.31 -5.66
CA ASP A 4 12.18 24.96 -4.25
C ASP A 4 10.69 24.98 -3.88
N LEU A 5 9.92 25.95 -4.40
CA LEU A 5 8.48 26.01 -4.24
C LEU A 5 7.79 24.81 -4.90
N GLN A 6 8.21 24.47 -6.12
CA GLN A 6 7.68 23.29 -6.83
C GLN A 6 7.98 22.00 -6.08
N LEU A 7 9.19 21.85 -5.53
CA LEU A 7 9.58 20.69 -4.74
C LEU A 7 8.78 20.59 -3.44
N ALA A 8 8.54 21.70 -2.75
CA ALA A 8 7.71 21.74 -1.54
C ALA A 8 6.28 21.26 -1.83
N LEU A 9 5.68 21.71 -2.94
CA LEU A 9 4.31 21.36 -3.33
C LEU A 9 4.18 19.94 -3.90
N ALA A 10 5.26 19.37 -4.46
CA ALA A 10 5.26 18.03 -5.05
C ALA A 10 5.47 16.89 -4.02
N ARG A 11 5.46 17.18 -2.72
CA ARG A 11 5.73 16.18 -1.69
C ARG A 11 4.63 15.11 -1.62
N SER A 12 5.05 13.85 -1.73
CA SER A 12 4.19 12.69 -1.53
C SER A 12 4.26 12.20 -0.08
N GLY A 13 3.11 11.86 0.51
CA GLY A 13 3.06 11.20 1.81
C GLY A 13 3.76 9.84 1.80
N ARG A 14 4.15 9.36 2.98
CA ARG A 14 4.74 8.02 3.18
C ARG A 14 4.20 7.37 4.44
N ALA A 15 4.16 6.04 4.46
CA ALA A 15 3.79 5.29 5.64
C ALA A 15 4.85 5.43 6.76
N PRO A 16 4.49 5.21 8.04
CA PRO A 16 3.12 5.02 8.53
C PRO A 16 2.33 6.34 8.61
N PHE A 17 2.95 7.45 9.05
CA PHE A 17 2.26 8.73 9.29
C PHE A 17 3.03 9.95 8.77
N VAL A 18 3.75 9.84 7.65
CA VAL A 18 4.37 11.01 7.00
C VAL A 18 3.30 11.74 6.19
N LEU A 19 2.57 12.63 6.86
CA LEU A 19 1.58 13.52 6.26
C LEU A 19 2.30 14.61 5.46
N SER A 20 2.41 14.46 4.14
CA SER A 20 3.23 15.37 3.31
C SER A 20 2.82 16.83 3.38
N GLY A 21 1.58 17.11 3.79
CA GLY A 21 1.10 18.46 4.09
C GLY A 21 1.92 19.17 5.17
N LEU A 22 2.26 18.50 6.29
CA LEU A 22 2.98 19.16 7.39
C LEU A 22 4.40 19.60 6.98
N PRO A 23 5.26 18.72 6.39
CA PRO A 23 6.54 19.15 5.86
C PRO A 23 6.43 20.17 4.73
N MET A 24 5.43 20.05 3.85
CA MET A 24 5.16 21.05 2.81
C MET A 24 4.92 22.43 3.44
N PHE A 25 4.05 22.53 4.44
CA PHE A 25 3.75 23.79 5.10
C PHE A 25 4.98 24.38 5.80
N LYS A 26 5.77 23.53 6.47
CA LYS A 26 7.07 23.93 7.06
C LYS A 26 8.04 24.46 6.01
N ASP A 27 8.16 23.78 4.86
CA ASP A 27 9.01 24.20 3.75
C ASP A 27 8.55 25.55 3.19
N LEU A 28 7.25 25.77 3.01
CA LEU A 28 6.69 27.05 2.56
C LEU A 28 6.97 28.18 3.57
N CYS A 29 6.87 27.92 4.87
CA CYS A 29 7.25 28.87 5.91
C CYS A 29 8.75 29.22 5.87
N ALA A 30 9.62 28.22 5.66
CA ALA A 30 11.06 28.44 5.50
C ALA A 30 11.40 29.21 4.22
N ILE A 31 10.71 28.93 3.11
CA ILE A 31 10.82 29.68 1.86
C ILE A 31 10.41 31.14 2.09
N ARG A 32 9.27 31.40 2.73
CA ARG A 32 8.85 32.77 3.09
C ARG A 32 9.91 33.50 3.91
N HIS A 33 10.44 32.86 4.95
CA HIS A 33 11.50 33.45 5.77
C HIS A 33 12.74 33.79 4.93
N THR A 34 13.15 32.90 4.03
CA THR A 34 14.27 33.10 3.12
C THR A 34 14.02 34.26 2.15
N LEU A 35 12.80 34.40 1.60
CA LEU A 35 12.43 35.52 0.74
C LEU A 35 12.57 36.87 1.47
N LYS A 36 12.12 36.94 2.74
CA LYS A 36 12.30 38.14 3.57
C LYS A 36 13.77 38.49 3.75
N LEU A 37 14.64 37.51 4.01
CA LEU A 37 16.08 37.72 4.10
C LEU A 37 16.69 38.19 2.77
N CYS A 38 16.25 37.66 1.63
CA CYS A 38 16.73 38.13 0.33
C CYS A 38 16.37 39.60 0.09
N LEU A 39 15.16 40.02 0.48
CA LEU A 39 14.68 41.40 0.31
C LEU A 39 15.45 42.40 1.17
N THR A 40 16.03 41.99 2.31
CA THR A 40 16.91 42.88 3.09
C THR A 40 18.25 43.14 2.41
N LEU A 41 18.73 42.19 1.60
CA LEU A 41 19.99 42.31 0.86
C LEU A 41 19.83 43.08 -0.44
N ARG A 42 18.75 42.80 -1.18
CA ARG A 42 18.45 43.46 -2.45
C ARG A 42 16.97 43.40 -2.77
N GLU A 43 16.43 44.56 -3.12
CA GLU A 43 15.07 44.67 -3.58
C GLU A 43 14.87 44.02 -4.97
N HIS A 44 13.82 43.20 -5.13
CA HIS A 44 13.50 42.57 -6.40
C HIS A 44 11.98 42.32 -6.56
N PRO A 45 11.34 42.82 -7.64
CA PRO A 45 9.88 42.76 -7.80
C PRO A 45 9.27 41.36 -7.68
N HIS A 46 9.88 40.35 -8.31
CA HIS A 46 9.36 38.98 -8.25
C HIS A 46 9.51 38.34 -6.86
N VAL A 47 10.58 38.67 -6.14
CA VAL A 47 10.81 38.16 -4.77
C VAL A 47 9.80 38.79 -3.81
N ARG A 48 9.57 40.11 -3.95
CA ARG A 48 8.56 40.84 -3.19
C ARG A 48 7.15 40.31 -3.46
N HIS A 49 6.81 40.02 -4.72
CA HIS A 49 5.51 39.44 -5.04
C HIS A 49 5.30 38.10 -4.33
N TRP A 50 6.31 37.23 -4.32
CA TRP A 50 6.22 35.92 -3.68
C TRP A 50 6.16 36.02 -2.15
N ASP A 51 6.94 36.94 -1.57
CA ASP A 51 6.86 37.23 -0.14
C ASP A 51 5.45 37.69 0.24
N ILE A 52 4.87 38.67 -0.48
CA ILE A 52 3.50 39.14 -0.22
C ILE A 52 2.49 37.99 -0.27
N VAL A 53 2.54 37.16 -1.31
CA VAL A 53 1.60 36.05 -1.48
C VAL A 53 1.72 35.06 -0.32
N LEU A 54 2.93 34.62 0.03
CA LEU A 54 3.14 33.66 1.12
C LEU A 54 2.86 34.27 2.50
N ASP A 55 3.15 35.56 2.69
CA ASP A 55 2.92 36.25 3.95
C ASP A 55 1.43 36.45 4.25
N GLN A 56 0.62 36.64 3.21
CA GLN A 56 -0.84 36.69 3.33
C GLN A 56 -1.47 35.29 3.45
N THR A 57 -0.94 34.31 2.70
CA THR A 57 -1.58 32.99 2.60
C THR A 57 -1.27 32.10 3.80
N LEU A 58 0.00 31.96 4.19
CA LEU A 58 0.40 30.96 5.19
C LEU A 58 -0.24 31.17 6.57
N PRO A 59 -0.37 32.41 7.12
CA PRO A 59 -1.03 32.62 8.40
C PRO A 59 -2.48 32.18 8.42
N ALA A 60 -3.20 32.28 7.30
CA ALA A 60 -4.60 31.86 7.20
C ALA A 60 -4.79 30.35 7.39
N PHE A 61 -3.74 29.55 7.13
CA PHE A 61 -3.76 28.09 7.30
C PHE A 61 -3.06 27.61 8.56
N GLN A 62 -2.38 28.48 9.30
CA GLN A 62 -1.57 28.08 10.47
C GLN A 62 -2.39 27.26 11.48
N SER A 63 -3.57 27.77 11.88
CA SER A 63 -4.44 27.06 12.84
C SER A 63 -4.87 25.68 12.34
N ALA A 64 -5.18 25.53 11.05
CA ALA A 64 -5.56 24.24 10.49
C ALA A 64 -4.39 23.24 10.49
N PHE A 65 -3.17 23.71 10.22
CA PHE A 65 -1.97 22.87 10.33
C PHE A 65 -1.64 22.52 11.77
N ASP A 66 -1.87 23.43 12.72
CA ASP A 66 -1.70 23.16 14.15
C ASP A 66 -2.68 22.08 14.65
N GLU A 67 -3.93 22.11 14.18
CA GLU A 67 -4.90 21.02 14.44
C GLU A 67 -4.41 19.67 13.88
N VAL A 68 -3.86 19.64 12.67
CA VAL A 68 -3.33 18.40 12.08
C VAL A 68 -2.12 17.89 12.86
N VAL A 69 -1.24 18.78 13.35
CA VAL A 69 -0.12 18.39 14.22
C VAL A 69 -0.65 17.78 15.51
N GLN A 70 -1.61 18.42 16.17
CA GLN A 70 -2.20 17.91 17.41
C GLN A 70 -2.89 16.55 17.20
N ALA A 71 -3.66 16.40 16.13
CA ALA A 71 -4.27 15.11 15.76
C ALA A 71 -3.22 14.02 15.51
N LEU A 72 -2.11 14.37 14.84
CA LEU A 72 -1.01 13.45 14.60
C LEU A 72 -0.30 13.02 15.89
N GLU A 73 -0.15 13.92 16.87
CA GLU A 73 0.40 13.57 18.19
C GLU A 73 -0.45 12.50 18.90
N TRP A 74 -1.78 12.58 18.79
CA TRP A 74 -2.67 11.55 19.34
C TRP A 74 -2.47 10.19 18.67
N VAL A 75 -2.33 10.18 17.34
CA VAL A 75 -2.06 8.95 16.58
C VAL A 75 -0.68 8.38 16.93
N ASN A 76 0.33 9.23 17.09
CA ASN A 76 1.67 8.80 17.49
C ASN A 76 1.66 8.19 18.90
N GLY A 77 0.93 8.80 19.85
CA GLY A 77 0.79 8.23 21.20
C GLY A 77 0.16 6.83 21.19
N ILE A 78 -0.87 6.61 20.38
CA ILE A 78 -1.45 5.27 20.16
C ILE A 78 -0.42 4.34 19.51
N SER A 79 0.29 4.81 18.49
CA SER A 79 1.29 4.01 17.78
C SER A 79 2.42 3.56 18.71
N GLU A 80 2.90 4.43 19.59
CA GLU A 80 3.95 4.10 20.57
C GLU A 80 3.48 3.04 21.56
N ILE A 81 2.22 3.11 22.01
CA ILE A 81 1.62 2.10 22.89
C ILE A 81 1.50 0.75 22.17
N LEU A 82 1.14 0.77 20.89
CA LEU A 82 1.00 -0.44 20.07
C LEU A 82 2.34 -0.97 19.52
N ASP A 83 3.44 -0.25 19.68
CA ASP A 83 4.79 -0.74 19.37
C ASP A 83 5.42 -1.48 20.56
N ALA A 84 4.60 -1.90 21.53
CA ALA A 84 5.04 -2.63 22.70
C ALA A 84 5.70 -3.97 22.32
N PRO A 85 6.74 -4.41 23.06
CA PRO A 85 7.44 -5.66 22.78
C PRO A 85 6.51 -6.89 22.73
N LEU A 86 6.58 -7.62 21.62
CA LEU A 86 5.87 -8.88 21.44
C LEU A 86 6.53 -10.02 22.22
N PRO A 87 5.75 -11.02 22.65
CA PRO A 87 6.29 -12.20 23.31
C PRO A 87 7.14 -13.02 22.34
N THR A 88 8.28 -13.50 22.83
CA THR A 88 9.19 -14.41 22.14
C THR A 88 9.38 -15.67 22.97
N ALA A 89 10.03 -16.69 22.41
CA ALA A 89 10.37 -17.89 23.17
C ALA A 89 11.27 -17.61 24.40
N ALA A 90 12.00 -16.49 24.40
CA ALA A 90 12.94 -16.11 25.46
C ALA A 90 12.40 -15.06 26.44
N ALA A 91 11.37 -14.30 26.07
CA ALA A 91 10.84 -13.20 26.87
C ALA A 91 9.33 -13.04 26.70
N SER A 92 8.62 -12.82 27.81
CA SER A 92 7.15 -12.84 27.86
C SER A 92 6.43 -11.63 27.23
N GLY A 93 7.14 -10.68 26.60
CA GLY A 93 6.54 -9.47 26.02
C GLY A 93 5.84 -8.58 27.06
N SER A 94 5.08 -7.60 26.58
CA SER A 94 4.29 -6.72 27.47
C SER A 94 2.97 -7.33 27.95
N GLY A 95 2.40 -8.29 27.22
CA GLY A 95 1.10 -8.91 27.50
C GLY A 95 -0.09 -8.03 27.10
N GLY A 96 -1.12 -8.65 26.51
CA GLY A 96 -2.25 -7.94 25.90
C GLY A 96 -3.03 -7.08 26.89
N ASN A 97 -3.24 -7.57 28.11
CA ASN A 97 -3.93 -6.83 29.17
C ASN A 97 -3.18 -5.58 29.64
N ALA A 98 -1.86 -5.57 29.56
CA ALA A 98 -1.07 -4.39 29.93
C ALA A 98 -1.17 -3.33 28.83
N VAL A 99 -1.00 -3.74 27.57
CA VAL A 99 -1.13 -2.84 26.41
C VAL A 99 -2.55 -2.27 26.31
N ALA A 100 -3.58 -3.09 26.52
CA ALA A 100 -4.97 -2.63 26.53
C ALA A 100 -5.23 -1.58 27.62
N ARG A 101 -4.64 -1.75 28.82
CA ARG A 101 -4.73 -0.76 29.90
C ARG A 101 -4.02 0.55 29.54
N SER A 102 -2.81 0.47 28.96
CA SER A 102 -2.08 1.65 28.50
C SER A 102 -2.86 2.42 27.43
N LEU A 103 -3.44 1.70 26.45
CA LEU A 103 -4.25 2.31 25.41
C LEU A 103 -5.52 2.94 25.97
N ALA A 104 -6.24 2.24 26.86
CA ALA A 104 -7.44 2.78 27.50
C ALA A 104 -7.11 4.05 28.31
N HIS A 105 -5.99 4.06 29.03
CA HIS A 105 -5.54 5.22 29.77
C HIS A 105 -5.25 6.42 28.84
N HIS A 106 -4.55 6.17 27.73
CA HIS A 106 -4.26 7.21 26.73
C HIS A 106 -5.54 7.77 26.11
N LEU A 107 -6.47 6.92 25.67
CA LEU A 107 -7.77 7.37 25.13
C LEU A 107 -8.58 8.15 26.19
N GLY A 108 -8.52 7.73 27.46
CA GLY A 108 -9.13 8.47 28.56
C GLY A 108 -8.53 9.86 28.79
N GLN A 109 -7.22 10.02 28.61
CA GLN A 109 -6.58 11.35 28.63
C GLN A 109 -7.10 12.22 27.48
N LEU A 110 -7.22 11.67 26.26
CA LEU A 110 -7.75 12.39 25.10
C LEU A 110 -9.21 12.82 25.29
N ALA A 111 -10.02 12.00 25.97
CA ALA A 111 -11.41 12.32 26.27
C ALA A 111 -11.55 13.53 27.20
N ASN A 112 -10.55 13.77 28.06
CA ASN A 112 -10.55 14.86 29.03
C ASN A 112 -9.98 16.19 28.48
N ILE A 113 -9.54 16.24 27.22
CA ILE A 113 -9.05 17.48 26.61
C ILE A 113 -10.24 18.44 26.42
N PRO A 114 -10.25 19.62 27.10
CA PRO A 114 -11.31 20.60 26.93
C PRO A 114 -11.10 21.46 25.68
N ASP A 115 -12.13 22.22 25.30
CA ASP A 115 -12.05 23.33 24.33
C ASP A 115 -11.43 22.97 22.97
N LEU A 116 -11.73 21.77 22.46
CA LEU A 116 -11.34 21.35 21.12
C LEU A 116 -12.12 22.10 20.04
N THR A 117 -11.45 22.37 18.92
CA THR A 117 -12.13 22.86 17.72
C THR A 117 -13.07 21.78 17.15
N PRO A 118 -14.05 22.14 16.29
CA PRO A 118 -14.94 21.17 15.69
C PRO A 118 -14.21 20.07 14.90
N GLY A 119 -13.11 20.42 14.21
CA GLY A 119 -12.30 19.46 13.45
C GLY A 119 -11.62 18.42 14.36
N LEU A 120 -10.99 18.88 15.44
CA LEU A 120 -10.35 18.00 16.42
C LEU A 120 -11.36 17.17 17.22
N THR A 121 -12.53 17.72 17.50
CA THR A 121 -13.62 16.98 18.15
C THR A 121 -14.07 15.81 17.28
N GLN A 122 -14.35 16.06 16.00
CA GLN A 122 -14.73 15.01 15.06
C GLN A 122 -13.63 13.95 14.92
N PHE A 123 -12.37 14.38 14.79
CA PHE A 123 -11.25 13.46 14.66
C PHE A 123 -11.08 12.56 15.90
N ARG A 124 -11.25 13.13 17.11
CA ARG A 124 -11.23 12.36 18.36
C ARG A 124 -12.34 11.31 18.39
N ASP A 125 -13.55 11.69 18.00
CA ASP A 125 -14.70 10.78 18.03
C ASP A 125 -14.52 9.64 17.00
N ASP A 126 -14.00 9.95 15.82
CA ASP A 126 -13.62 8.95 14.81
C ASP A 126 -12.54 8.00 15.33
N LEU A 127 -11.54 8.53 16.05
CA LEU A 127 -10.47 7.75 16.67
C LEU A 127 -10.99 6.81 17.75
N PHE A 128 -11.96 7.24 18.55
CA PHE A 128 -12.63 6.40 19.55
C PHE A 128 -13.47 5.31 18.90
N ALA A 129 -14.29 5.65 17.89
CA ALA A 129 -15.08 4.67 17.16
C ALA A 129 -14.19 3.63 16.47
N LEU A 130 -13.05 4.05 15.92
CA LEU A 130 -12.07 3.14 15.32
C LEU A 130 -11.47 2.21 16.39
N SER A 131 -11.06 2.77 17.51
CA SER A 131 -10.46 2.01 18.62
C SER A 131 -11.44 0.97 19.18
N GLU A 132 -12.71 1.34 19.38
CA GLU A 132 -13.77 0.43 19.82
C GLU A 132 -13.99 -0.72 18.83
N ARG A 133 -14.05 -0.42 17.53
CA ARG A 133 -14.28 -1.42 16.48
C ARG A 133 -13.20 -2.51 16.46
N TYR A 134 -11.95 -2.15 16.70
CA TYR A 134 -10.82 -3.09 16.65
C TYR A 134 -10.41 -3.65 18.01
N TRP A 135 -10.99 -3.13 19.11
CA TRP A 135 -10.53 -3.39 20.48
C TRP A 135 -10.34 -4.87 20.80
N SER A 136 -11.34 -5.70 20.48
CA SER A 136 -11.34 -7.13 20.84
C SER A 136 -10.24 -7.93 20.15
N GLY A 137 -9.80 -7.51 18.95
CA GLY A 137 -8.80 -8.22 18.16
C GLY A 137 -7.38 -7.66 18.27
N LEU A 138 -7.22 -6.47 18.88
CA LEU A 138 -5.97 -5.70 18.79
C LEU A 138 -4.83 -6.28 19.64
N PHE A 139 -5.15 -6.99 20.73
CA PHE A 139 -4.16 -7.31 21.77
C PHE A 139 -3.64 -8.75 21.75
N HIS A 140 -4.20 -9.62 20.92
CA HIS A 140 -3.81 -11.05 20.90
C HIS A 140 -2.34 -11.27 20.53
N CYS A 141 -1.76 -10.39 19.71
CA CYS A 141 -0.35 -10.46 19.31
C CYS A 141 0.62 -10.33 20.50
N TYR A 142 0.21 -9.68 21.60
CA TYR A 142 1.04 -9.54 22.80
C TYR A 142 0.97 -10.75 23.73
N ASP A 143 0.02 -11.68 23.52
CA ASP A 143 -0.14 -12.88 24.35
C ASP A 143 0.32 -14.16 23.63
N ILE A 144 0.37 -14.14 22.29
CA ILE A 144 0.65 -15.32 21.46
C ILE A 144 2.02 -15.17 20.78
N VAL A 145 2.98 -16.01 21.17
CA VAL A 145 4.30 -16.07 20.55
C VAL A 145 4.18 -16.34 19.05
N GLY A 146 4.80 -15.46 18.25
CA GLY A 146 4.86 -15.60 16.79
C GLY A 146 3.63 -15.10 16.03
N LEU A 147 2.60 -14.58 16.71
CA LEU A 147 1.48 -13.91 16.04
C LEU A 147 1.89 -12.47 15.68
N PRO A 148 1.94 -12.09 14.38
CA PRO A 148 2.33 -10.74 14.00
C PRO A 148 1.29 -9.70 14.43
N PRO A 149 1.71 -8.47 14.75
CA PRO A 149 0.83 -7.41 15.22
C PRO A 149 0.04 -6.76 14.07
N THR A 150 0.55 -6.87 12.84
CA THR A 150 -0.09 -6.34 11.63
C THR A 150 0.06 -7.33 10.48
N ASN A 151 -0.79 -7.20 9.46
CA ASN A 151 -0.68 -7.95 8.22
C ASN A 151 0.20 -7.22 7.17
N ASN A 152 0.84 -6.10 7.53
CA ASN A 152 1.55 -5.22 6.60
C ASN A 152 2.66 -5.95 5.83
N ASP A 153 3.36 -6.88 6.46
CA ASP A 153 4.39 -7.69 5.80
C ASP A 153 3.79 -8.61 4.75
N GLN A 154 2.62 -9.20 5.02
CA GLN A 154 1.90 -10.01 4.06
C GLN A 154 1.39 -9.16 2.89
N GLU A 155 0.80 -7.99 3.18
CA GLU A 155 0.36 -7.06 2.14
C GLU A 155 1.53 -6.59 1.26
N SER A 156 2.67 -6.27 1.88
CA SER A 156 3.90 -5.90 1.19
C SER A 156 4.43 -7.04 0.32
N LEU A 157 4.46 -8.27 0.84
CA LEU A 157 4.84 -9.46 0.08
C LEU A 157 3.92 -9.66 -1.14
N TYR A 158 2.60 -9.55 -0.96
CA TYR A 158 1.66 -9.62 -2.08
C TYR A 158 1.87 -8.49 -3.09
N GLY A 159 2.16 -7.27 -2.63
CA GLY A 159 2.45 -6.12 -3.48
C GLY A 159 3.71 -6.32 -4.33
N GLN A 160 4.81 -6.76 -3.70
CA GLN A 160 6.08 -7.06 -4.35
C GLN A 160 5.92 -8.18 -5.37
N THR A 161 5.28 -9.28 -4.98
CA THR A 161 4.97 -10.41 -5.85
C THR A 161 4.16 -9.94 -7.06
N LYS A 162 3.08 -9.18 -6.85
CA LYS A 162 2.27 -8.63 -7.94
C LYS A 162 3.08 -7.68 -8.85
N ARG A 163 4.02 -6.91 -8.31
CA ARG A 163 4.89 -6.04 -9.12
C ARG A 163 5.83 -6.85 -10.00
N GLN A 164 6.48 -7.86 -9.43
CA GLN A 164 7.40 -8.74 -10.16
C GLN A 164 6.67 -9.52 -11.27
N LEU A 165 5.51 -10.08 -10.96
CA LEU A 165 4.67 -10.77 -11.94
C LEU A 165 4.28 -9.86 -13.11
N ARG A 166 3.90 -8.60 -12.85
CA ARG A 166 3.56 -7.65 -13.92
C ARG A 166 4.75 -7.39 -14.83
N ARG A 167 5.95 -7.25 -14.27
CA ARG A 167 7.20 -7.05 -15.01
C ARG A 167 7.56 -8.29 -15.85
N GLN A 168 7.54 -9.48 -15.26
CA GLN A 168 7.85 -10.73 -15.94
C GLN A 168 6.86 -11.06 -17.07
N LEU A 169 5.58 -10.75 -16.88
CA LEU A 169 4.52 -11.07 -17.83
C LEU A 169 4.28 -9.95 -18.86
N GLY A 170 4.83 -8.74 -18.64
CA GLY A 170 4.64 -7.58 -19.51
C GLY A 170 3.21 -7.02 -19.50
N VAL A 171 2.57 -6.95 -18.33
CA VAL A 171 1.14 -6.62 -18.19
C VAL A 171 0.88 -5.58 -17.10
N SER A 172 -0.14 -4.74 -17.28
CA SER A 172 -0.60 -3.78 -16.27
C SER A 172 -1.51 -4.42 -15.21
N GLN A 173 -2.28 -5.46 -15.59
CA GLN A 173 -3.21 -6.19 -14.71
C GLN A 173 -2.88 -7.68 -14.66
N LEU A 174 -3.01 -8.29 -13.48
CA LEU A 174 -2.64 -9.69 -13.24
C LEU A 174 -3.79 -10.68 -13.31
N ARG A 175 -5.06 -10.24 -13.27
CA ARG A 175 -6.20 -11.15 -13.18
C ARG A 175 -6.25 -12.15 -14.33
N GLU A 176 -6.26 -11.66 -15.57
CA GLU A 176 -6.34 -12.52 -16.75
C GLU A 176 -5.07 -13.39 -16.92
N PRO A 177 -3.84 -12.85 -16.78
CA PRO A 177 -2.63 -13.66 -16.81
C PRO A 177 -2.57 -14.75 -15.74
N LEU A 178 -2.97 -14.47 -14.49
CA LEU A 178 -3.02 -15.46 -13.41
C LEU A 178 -4.08 -16.54 -13.69
N LEU A 179 -5.26 -16.16 -14.17
CA LEU A 179 -6.27 -17.14 -14.58
C LEU A 179 -5.73 -18.05 -15.68
N ARG A 180 -5.14 -17.47 -16.73
CA ARG A 180 -4.68 -18.19 -17.91
C ARG A 180 -3.47 -19.07 -17.63
N ARG A 181 -2.45 -18.50 -16.98
CA ARG A 181 -1.15 -19.13 -16.73
C ARG A 181 -1.09 -19.87 -15.40
N GLY A 182 -2.03 -19.69 -14.48
CA GLY A 182 -2.14 -20.46 -13.24
C GLY A 182 -0.88 -20.42 -12.37
N ALA A 183 -0.57 -21.55 -11.73
CA ALA A 183 0.61 -21.72 -10.87
C ALA A 183 1.92 -21.44 -11.61
N TRP A 184 1.97 -21.64 -12.94
CA TRP A 184 3.15 -21.33 -13.74
C TRP A 184 3.47 -19.83 -13.83
N ALA A 185 2.51 -18.94 -13.53
CA ALA A 185 2.79 -17.52 -13.44
C ALA A 185 3.61 -17.18 -12.20
N THR A 186 3.42 -17.90 -11.08
CA THR A 186 4.01 -17.57 -9.78
C THR A 186 5.37 -18.21 -9.53
N ILE A 187 5.88 -19.00 -10.48
CA ILE A 187 7.20 -19.61 -10.38
C ILE A 187 8.24 -18.51 -10.48
N GLN A 188 8.94 -18.27 -9.37
CA GLN A 188 10.12 -17.41 -9.36
C GLN A 188 11.35 -18.28 -9.56
N LEU A 189 12.20 -17.89 -10.50
CA LEU A 189 13.51 -18.50 -10.69
C LEU A 189 14.49 -17.70 -9.85
N ASP A 190 14.71 -18.15 -8.61
CA ASP A 190 15.79 -17.64 -7.76
C ASP A 190 17.09 -18.28 -8.21
N ALA A 191 17.74 -17.64 -9.18
CA ALA A 191 19.07 -18.03 -9.64
C ALA A 191 19.99 -16.81 -9.60
N ASP A 192 21.00 -16.87 -8.74
CA ASP A 192 21.93 -15.75 -8.50
C ASP A 192 22.97 -15.59 -9.63
N SER A 193 23.07 -16.58 -10.52
CA SER A 193 23.95 -16.55 -11.68
C SER A 193 23.47 -17.45 -12.82
N SER A 194 24.02 -17.25 -14.02
CA SER A 194 23.75 -18.14 -15.16
C SER A 194 24.23 -19.58 -14.96
N ALA A 195 25.24 -19.78 -14.10
CA ALA A 195 25.73 -21.12 -13.74
C ALA A 195 24.75 -21.82 -12.80
N ASP A 196 24.23 -21.09 -11.80
CA ASP A 196 23.21 -21.63 -10.89
C ASP A 196 21.91 -21.97 -11.63
N LEU A 197 21.47 -21.10 -12.55
CA LEU A 197 20.31 -21.38 -13.40
C LEU A 197 20.50 -22.67 -14.20
N ARG A 198 21.67 -22.87 -14.82
CA ARG A 198 21.96 -24.11 -15.57
C ARG A 198 21.95 -25.34 -14.67
N LYS A 199 22.55 -25.26 -13.48
CA LYS A 199 22.56 -26.36 -12.50
C LYS A 199 21.14 -26.75 -12.11
N ARG A 200 20.27 -25.76 -11.87
CA ARG A 200 18.85 -25.99 -11.53
C ARG A 200 18.06 -26.59 -12.68
N LEU A 201 18.22 -26.07 -13.90
CA LEU A 201 17.56 -26.63 -15.09
C LEU A 201 18.01 -28.08 -15.36
N ALA A 202 19.28 -28.41 -15.07
CA ALA A 202 19.81 -29.76 -15.22
C ALA A 202 19.26 -30.78 -14.20
N GLN A 203 18.60 -30.34 -13.14
CA GLN A 203 17.95 -31.23 -12.15
C GLN A 203 16.61 -31.79 -12.63
N VAL A 204 16.06 -31.23 -13.71
CA VAL A 204 14.75 -31.63 -14.24
C VAL A 204 14.97 -32.50 -15.47
N SER A 205 14.43 -33.72 -15.44
CA SER A 205 14.46 -34.60 -16.59
C SER A 205 13.66 -34.00 -17.75
N TRP A 206 14.01 -34.36 -18.98
CA TRP A 206 13.23 -33.93 -20.14
C TRP A 206 11.78 -34.44 -20.09
N GLU A 207 11.57 -35.64 -19.54
CA GLU A 207 10.25 -36.25 -19.41
C GLU A 207 9.35 -35.45 -18.46
N ASP A 208 9.87 -35.06 -17.30
CA ASP A 208 9.15 -34.23 -16.32
C ASP A 208 8.80 -32.85 -16.91
N TYR A 209 9.77 -32.24 -17.61
CA TYR A 209 9.54 -30.98 -18.30
C TYR A 209 8.43 -31.11 -19.36
N ALA A 210 8.49 -32.15 -20.20
CA ALA A 210 7.52 -32.36 -21.27
C ALA A 210 6.11 -32.60 -20.71
N ALA A 211 6.00 -33.38 -19.63
CA ALA A 211 4.73 -33.62 -18.94
C ALA A 211 4.12 -32.33 -18.38
N GLU A 212 4.93 -31.50 -17.70
CA GLU A 212 4.46 -30.21 -17.18
C GLU A 212 4.16 -29.20 -18.29
N ARG A 213 4.93 -29.21 -19.38
CA ARG A 213 4.64 -28.38 -20.56
C ARG A 213 3.29 -28.73 -21.17
N ALA A 214 2.97 -30.02 -21.30
CA ALA A 214 1.68 -30.47 -21.80
C ALA A 214 0.52 -30.07 -20.85
N ARG A 215 0.73 -30.09 -19.52
CA ARG A 215 -0.24 -29.56 -18.54
C ARG A 215 -0.49 -28.08 -18.72
N TYR A 216 0.57 -27.28 -18.88
CA TYR A 216 0.45 -25.85 -19.14
C TYR A 216 -0.32 -25.56 -20.45
N ASP A 217 0.02 -26.25 -21.53
CA ASP A 217 -0.60 -26.03 -22.84
C ASP A 217 -2.09 -26.41 -22.83
N ARG A 218 -2.48 -27.52 -22.17
CA ARG A 218 -3.89 -27.87 -21.96
C ARG A 218 -4.65 -26.78 -21.23
N ARG A 219 -4.06 -26.19 -20.19
CA ARG A 219 -4.68 -25.04 -19.49
C ARG A 219 -4.87 -23.86 -20.42
N GLN A 220 -3.84 -23.46 -21.17
CA GLN A 220 -3.93 -22.36 -22.13
C GLN A 220 -5.05 -22.57 -23.16
N GLN A 221 -5.24 -23.80 -23.63
CA GLN A 221 -6.31 -24.15 -24.58
C GLN A 221 -7.72 -23.93 -24.01
N GLN A 222 -7.95 -24.18 -22.73
CA GLN A 222 -9.26 -23.92 -22.08
C GLN A 222 -9.67 -22.44 -22.19
N PHE A 223 -8.70 -21.53 -22.08
CA PHE A 223 -8.94 -20.09 -22.22
C PHE A 223 -9.04 -19.63 -23.68
N ARG A 224 -8.45 -20.36 -24.65
CA ARG A 224 -8.68 -20.10 -26.08
C ARG A 224 -10.14 -20.32 -26.47
N ARG A 225 -10.81 -21.34 -25.89
CA ARG A 225 -12.25 -21.56 -26.10
C ARG A 225 -13.08 -20.38 -25.64
N ARG A 226 -12.80 -19.87 -24.43
CA ARG A 226 -13.52 -18.70 -23.87
C ARG A 226 -13.29 -17.44 -24.69
N TYR A 227 -12.07 -17.23 -25.17
CA TYR A 227 -11.74 -16.13 -26.09
C TYR A 227 -12.50 -16.25 -27.42
N ARG A 228 -12.44 -17.41 -28.08
CA ARG A 228 -13.17 -17.67 -29.33
C ARG A 228 -14.68 -17.52 -29.16
N TRP A 229 -15.24 -17.97 -28.03
CA TRP A 229 -16.65 -17.76 -27.70
C TRP A 229 -17.01 -16.28 -27.54
N ARG A 230 -16.15 -15.48 -26.89
CA ARG A 230 -16.40 -14.04 -26.68
C ARG A 230 -16.26 -13.21 -27.96
N HIS A 231 -15.31 -13.53 -28.83
CA HIS A 231 -14.95 -12.70 -29.99
C HIS A 231 -15.41 -13.25 -31.34
N HIS A 232 -15.68 -14.56 -31.43
CA HIS A 232 -16.06 -15.26 -32.66
C HIS A 232 -17.22 -16.23 -32.40
N ARG A 233 -18.17 -15.83 -31.55
CA ARG A 233 -19.30 -16.67 -31.11
C ARG A 233 -20.00 -17.34 -32.29
N ASP A 234 -20.36 -16.56 -33.30
CA ASP A 234 -21.20 -17.03 -34.39
C ASP A 234 -20.45 -18.04 -35.27
N ALA A 235 -19.15 -17.82 -35.53
CA ALA A 235 -18.29 -18.79 -36.21
C ALA A 235 -18.11 -20.09 -35.39
N VAL A 236 -18.03 -19.99 -34.06
CA VAL A 236 -17.97 -21.17 -33.17
C VAL A 236 -19.28 -21.95 -33.20
N LEU A 237 -20.43 -21.28 -33.23
CA LEU A 237 -21.74 -21.92 -33.32
C LEU A 237 -21.97 -22.56 -34.69
N GLN A 238 -21.65 -21.88 -35.78
CA GLN A 238 -21.72 -22.43 -37.14
C GLN A 238 -20.84 -23.67 -37.28
N LYS A 239 -19.61 -23.63 -36.76
CA LYS A 239 -18.75 -24.81 -36.73
C LYS A 239 -19.40 -25.96 -35.97
N ARG A 240 -20.04 -25.71 -34.83
CA ARG A 240 -20.73 -26.78 -34.07
C ARG A 240 -21.91 -27.37 -34.81
N VAL A 241 -22.66 -26.57 -35.57
CA VAL A 241 -23.74 -27.07 -36.43
C VAL A 241 -23.16 -27.97 -37.52
N ALA A 242 -22.05 -27.58 -38.15
CA ALA A 242 -21.36 -28.40 -39.15
C ALA A 242 -20.79 -29.70 -38.54
N ASP A 243 -20.13 -29.61 -37.38
CA ASP A 243 -19.59 -30.77 -36.66
C ASP A 243 -20.72 -31.75 -36.27
N TRP A 244 -21.91 -31.25 -35.89
CA TRP A 244 -23.09 -32.07 -35.58
C TRP A 244 -23.67 -32.76 -36.82
N ALA A 245 -23.76 -32.05 -37.95
CA ALA A 245 -24.24 -32.60 -39.21
C ALA A 245 -23.36 -33.76 -39.71
N VAL A 246 -22.07 -33.77 -39.39
CA VAL A 246 -21.15 -34.88 -39.71
C VAL A 246 -21.23 -36.03 -38.70
N ALA A 247 -21.58 -35.75 -37.44
CA ALA A 247 -21.59 -36.72 -36.36
C ALA A 247 -22.89 -37.54 -36.26
N VAL A 248 -23.98 -37.07 -36.87
CA VAL A 248 -25.22 -37.84 -37.02
C VAL A 248 -25.12 -38.59 -38.36
N PRO A 249 -24.95 -39.93 -38.37
CA PRO A 249 -25.09 -40.68 -39.62
C PRO A 249 -26.54 -40.54 -40.09
N ASP A 250 -26.74 -40.36 -41.39
CA ASP A 250 -28.07 -40.35 -42.00
C ASP A 250 -28.87 -41.57 -41.49
N CYS A 251 -29.99 -41.30 -40.82
CA CYS A 251 -30.95 -42.32 -40.40
C CYS A 251 -31.53 -43.08 -41.61
#